data_AF-A0AAV5YV59-F1
#
_entry.id   AF-A0AAV5YV59-F1
#
_cell.length_a   1.000
_cell.length_b   1.000
_cell.length_c   1.000
_cell.angle_alpha   90.00
_cell.angle_beta   90.00
_cell.angle_gamma   90.00
#
_symmetry.space_group_name_H-M   'P 1'
#
loop_
_entity.id
_entity.type
_entity.pdbx_description
1 polymer ?
#
loop_
_entity_poly.entity_id
_entity_poly.type
_entity_poly.pdbx_seq_one_letter_code
_entity_poly.pdbx_strand_id
1 'polypeptide(L)'
;MAFLIDPEFWARLLSIVLIDLSLAGDNALVIALAVRSLPAREQWLGRMWGTAAAVALRLTFIAIVSALLTIPLLRVAGGLLLLWIAVKLVKPGGHEEGQVRHGTSLREAIWIIVVADVT
;
A
#
# COMPACT_ATOMS: atom_id res chain seq x y z
N MET A 1 10.84 27.12 2.34
CA MET A 1 11.44 27.22 3.68
C MET A 1 10.41 27.31 4.81
N ALA A 2 9.17 27.77 4.59
CA ALA A 2 8.15 27.84 5.64
C ALA A 2 7.63 26.48 6.16
N PHE A 3 7.63 25.44 5.30
CA PHE A 3 7.12 24.11 5.65
C PHE A 3 7.95 23.34 6.70
N LEU A 4 9.26 23.64 6.81
CA LEU A 4 10.15 22.94 7.76
C LEU A 4 9.90 23.33 9.22
N ILE A 5 9.30 24.52 9.43
CA ILE A 5 9.08 25.12 10.75
C ILE A 5 7.60 24.99 11.17
N ASP A 6 6.72 24.51 10.27
CA ASP A 6 5.30 24.36 10.52
C ASP A 6 5.02 23.09 11.35
N PRO A 7 4.52 23.21 12.60
CA PRO A 7 4.18 22.05 13.43
C PRO A 7 3.09 21.18 12.82
N GLU A 8 2.16 21.77 12.05
CA GLU A 8 1.06 21.04 11.43
C GLU A 8 1.56 20.10 10.33
N PHE A 9 2.57 20.52 9.57
CA PHE A 9 3.23 19.67 8.58
C PHE A 9 3.82 18.41 9.22
N TRP A 10 4.59 18.57 10.30
CA TRP A 10 5.19 17.44 11.01
C TRP A 10 4.15 16.53 11.65
N ALA A 11 3.06 17.08 12.18
CA ALA A 11 1.95 16.30 12.75
C ALA A 11 1.24 15.46 11.67
N ARG A 12 0.97 16.05 10.49
CA ARG A 12 0.37 15.34 9.34
C ARG A 12 1.31 14.26 8.79
N LEU A 13 2.61 14.56 8.68
CA LEU A 13 3.60 13.58 8.24
C LEU A 13 3.70 12.40 9.22
N LEU A 14 3.78 12.69 10.52
CA LEU A 14 3.84 11.67 11.55
C LEU A 14 2.59 10.79 11.55
N SER A 15 1.40 11.37 11.40
CA SER A 15 0.15 10.61 11.34
C SER A 15 0.08 9.69 10.12
N ILE A 16 0.53 10.14 8.94
CA ILE A 16 0.65 9.28 7.75
C ILE A 16 1.62 8.12 8.04
N VAL A 17 2.81 8.40 8.58
CA VAL A 17 3.80 7.37 8.93
C VAL A 17 3.23 6.36 9.93
N LEU A 18 2.49 6.82 10.95
CA LEU A 18 1.88 5.95 11.96
C LEU A 18 0.77 5.06 11.36
N ILE A 19 -0.09 5.62 10.51
CA ILE A 19 -1.13 4.86 9.81
C ILE A 19 -0.48 3.81 8.90
N ASP A 20 0.52 4.22 8.12
CA ASP A 20 1.23 3.34 7.20
C ASP A 20 1.95 2.22 7.93
N LEU A 21 2.60 2.50 9.06
CA LEU A 21 3.27 1.50 9.89
C LEU A 21 2.25 0.54 10.53
N SER A 22 1.10 1.04 10.95
CA SER A 22 0.01 0.21 11.50
C SER A 22 -0.58 -0.73 10.45
N LEU A 23 -0.67 -0.30 9.18
CA LEU A 23 -1.15 -1.12 8.06
C LEU A 23 -0.04 -1.93 7.37
N ALA A 24 1.22 -1.72 7.72
CA ALA A 24 2.35 -2.33 7.01
C ALA A 24 2.42 -3.85 7.15
N GLY A 25 1.71 -4.45 8.13
CA GLY A 25 1.77 -5.88 8.42
C GLY A 25 1.51 -6.75 7.20
N ASP A 26 0.42 -6.49 6.47
CA ASP A 26 0.01 -7.30 5.32
C ASP A 26 0.90 -7.01 4.09
N ASN A 27 1.21 -5.74 3.83
CA ASN A 27 2.01 -5.36 2.65
C ASN A 27 3.47 -5.81 2.79
N ALA A 28 4.05 -5.79 4.00
CA ALA A 28 5.38 -6.32 4.27
C ALA A 28 5.43 -7.85 4.13
N LEU A 29 4.37 -8.56 4.52
CA LEU A 29 4.24 -10.00 4.35
C LEU A 29 4.22 -10.37 2.86
N VAL A 30 3.44 -9.66 2.03
CA VAL A 30 3.40 -9.89 0.58
C VAL A 30 4.76 -9.64 -0.07
N ILE A 31 5.45 -8.56 0.30
CA ILE A 31 6.82 -8.29 -0.18
C ILE A 31 7.76 -9.44 0.20
N ALA A 32 7.71 -9.91 1.45
CA ALA A 32 8.55 -11.01 1.90
C ALA A 32 8.26 -12.31 1.14
N LEU A 33 6.98 -12.62 0.91
CA LEU A 33 6.54 -13.81 0.18
C LEU A 33 6.91 -13.75 -1.30
N ALA A 34 6.76 -12.59 -1.96
CA ALA A 34 7.09 -12.38 -3.36
C ALA A 34 8.59 -12.50 -3.64
N VAL A 35 9.42 -12.07 -2.68
CA VAL A 35 10.89 -12.06 -2.83
C VAL A 35 11.54 -13.35 -2.34
N ARG A 36 10.82 -14.21 -1.58
CA ARG A 36 11.40 -15.44 -0.98
C ARG A 36 11.94 -16.44 -2.00
N SER A 37 11.38 -16.46 -3.22
CA SER A 37 11.76 -17.40 -4.29
C SER A 37 13.03 -16.97 -5.03
N LEU A 38 13.52 -15.74 -4.81
CA LEU A 38 14.70 -15.21 -5.49
C LEU A 38 16.01 -15.73 -4.87
N PRO A 39 17.10 -15.83 -5.64
CA PRO A 39 18.43 -16.14 -5.11
C PRO A 39 18.83 -15.14 -4.01
N ALA A 40 19.55 -15.58 -2.97
CA ALA A 40 19.88 -14.75 -1.80
C ALA A 40 20.52 -13.39 -2.16
N ARG A 41 21.28 -13.33 -3.26
CA ARG A 41 21.92 -12.12 -3.78
C ARG A 41 20.93 -11.11 -4.38
N GLU A 42 19.81 -11.58 -4.91
CA GLU A 42 18.75 -10.76 -5.53
C GLU A 42 17.63 -10.41 -4.54
N GLN A 43 17.48 -11.15 -3.44
CA GLN A 43 16.44 -10.89 -2.43
C GLN A 43 16.57 -9.50 -1.79
N TRP A 44 17.79 -9.01 -1.59
CA TRP A 44 17.99 -7.67 -1.05
C TRP A 44 17.53 -6.60 -2.04
N LEU A 45 17.85 -6.76 -3.32
CA LEU A 45 17.38 -5.87 -4.39
C LEU A 45 15.86 -5.95 -4.55
N GLY A 46 15.29 -7.16 -4.52
CA GLY A 46 13.84 -7.38 -4.62
C GLY A 46 13.07 -6.67 -3.49
N ARG A 47 13.56 -6.76 -2.25
CA ARG A 47 12.99 -6.03 -1.11
C ARG A 47 13.13 -4.52 -1.29
N MET A 48 14.31 -4.02 -1.65
CA MET A 48 14.56 -2.58 -1.81
C MET A 48 13.67 -1.97 -2.89
N TRP A 49 13.68 -2.56 -4.09
CA TRP A 49 12.90 -2.09 -5.23
C TRP A 49 11.40 -2.30 -5.05
N GLY A 50 11.00 -3.42 -4.42
CA GLY A 50 9.62 -3.70 -4.07
C GLY A 50 9.04 -2.66 -3.11
N THR A 51 9.73 -2.38 -2.00
CA THR A 51 9.32 -1.36 -1.04
C THR A 51 9.33 0.03 -1.66
N ALA A 52 10.36 0.38 -2.45
CA ALA A 52 10.42 1.68 -3.13
C ALA A 52 9.24 1.88 -4.09
N ALA A 53 8.87 0.85 -4.87
CA ALA A 53 7.73 0.90 -5.77
C ALA A 53 6.40 1.03 -5.01
N ALA A 54 6.20 0.26 -3.94
CA ALA A 54 5.01 0.32 -3.10
C ALA A 54 4.83 1.71 -2.45
N VAL A 55 5.90 2.26 -1.86
CA VAL A 55 5.86 3.61 -1.26
C VAL A 55 5.57 4.68 -2.31
N ALA A 56 6.21 4.60 -3.49
CA ALA A 56 5.96 5.56 -4.57
C ALA A 56 4.50 5.51 -5.05
N LEU A 57 3.95 4.31 -5.20
CA LEU A 57 2.55 4.10 -5.56
C LEU A 57 1.62 4.70 -4.49
N ARG A 58 1.90 4.45 -3.21
CA ARG A 58 1.13 5.00 -2.09
C ARG A 58 1.13 6.53 -2.08
N LEU A 59 2.29 7.17 -2.22
CA LEU A 59 2.38 8.63 -2.29
C LEU A 59 1.59 9.18 -3.48
N THR A 60 1.63 8.48 -4.62
CA THR A 60 0.88 8.84 -5.81
C THR A 60 -0.64 8.76 -5.56
N PHE A 61 -1.12 7.66 -4.96
CA PHE A 61 -2.53 7.52 -4.61
C PHE A 61 -2.99 8.53 -3.56
N ILE A 62 -2.19 8.78 -2.53
CA ILE A 62 -2.50 9.81 -1.53
C ILE A 62 -2.67 11.16 -2.22
N ALA A 63 -1.79 11.53 -3.16
CA ALA A 63 -1.90 12.79 -3.89
C ALA A 63 -3.17 12.85 -4.75
N ILE A 64 -3.46 11.79 -5.52
CA ILE A 64 -4.66 11.70 -6.37
C ILE A 64 -5.93 11.74 -5.52
N VAL A 65 -6.05 10.87 -4.51
CA VAL A 65 -7.22 10.78 -3.63
C VAL A 65 -7.41 12.09 -2.87
N SER A 66 -6.35 12.71 -2.36
CA SER A 66 -6.45 14.01 -1.68
C SER A 66 -7.00 15.09 -2.60
N ALA A 67 -6.58 15.11 -3.88
CA ALA A 67 -7.13 16.03 -4.86
C ALA A 67 -8.61 15.73 -5.16
N LEU A 68 -9.00 14.46 -5.31
CA LEU A 68 -10.37 14.04 -5.55
C LEU A 68 -11.32 14.36 -4.38
N LEU A 69 -10.87 14.18 -3.13
CA LEU A 69 -11.65 14.43 -1.92
C LEU A 69 -11.85 15.92 -1.61
N THR A 70 -11.27 16.83 -2.41
CA THR A 70 -11.64 18.26 -2.36
C THR A 70 -13.09 18.49 -2.77
N ILE A 71 -13.68 17.56 -3.54
CA ILE A 71 -15.09 17.59 -3.92
C ILE A 71 -15.93 17.05 -2.76
N PRO A 72 -16.78 17.87 -2.12
CA PRO A 72 -17.44 17.50 -0.86
C PRO A 72 -18.36 16.27 -0.99
N LEU A 73 -19.07 16.11 -2.12
CA LEU A 73 -19.93 14.95 -2.36
C LEU A 73 -19.10 13.67 -2.52
N LEU A 74 -17.94 13.77 -3.18
CA LEU A 74 -17.02 12.65 -3.36
C LEU A 74 -16.41 12.21 -2.03
N ARG A 75 -16.15 13.16 -1.12
CA ARG A 75 -15.64 12.87 0.23
C ARG A 75 -16.61 12.04 1.06
N VAL A 76 -17.91 12.38 1.02
CA VAL A 76 -18.95 11.61 1.72
C VAL A 76 -19.11 10.24 1.08
N ALA A 77 -19.19 10.17 -0.26
CA ALA A 77 -19.31 8.91 -0.97
C ALA A 77 -18.11 7.98 -0.72
N GLY A 78 -16.89 8.50 -0.72
CA GLY A 78 -15.67 7.76 -0.40
C GLY A 78 -15.68 7.22 1.03
N GLY A 79 -16.08 8.03 2.01
CA GLY A 79 -16.25 7.58 3.39
C GLY A 79 -17.28 6.45 3.55
N LEU A 80 -18.42 6.56 2.88
CA LEU A 80 -19.44 5.49 2.88
C LEU A 80 -18.94 4.21 2.21
N LEU A 81 -18.21 4.33 1.10
CA LEU A 81 -17.61 3.19 0.41
C LEU A 81 -16.60 2.46 1.32
N LEU A 82 -15.75 3.19 2.03
CA LEU A 82 -14.78 2.61 2.97
C LEU A 82 -15.47 1.87 4.12
N LEU A 83 -16.54 2.43 4.69
CA LEU A 83 -17.35 1.74 5.71
C LEU A 83 -17.95 0.43 5.17
N TRP A 84 -18.45 0.46 3.94
CA TRP A 84 -18.98 -0.74 3.28
C TRP A 84 -17.91 -1.81 3.06
N ILE A 85 -16.72 -1.44 2.58
CA ILE A 85 -15.57 -2.36 2.43
C ILE A 85 -15.16 -2.94 3.78
N ALA A 86 -15.05 -2.12 4.83
CA ALA A 86 -14.70 -2.58 6.17
C ALA A 86 -15.70 -3.63 6.71
N VAL A 87 -17.01 -3.41 6.53
CA VAL A 87 -18.05 -4.38 6.91
C VAL A 87 -17.96 -5.65 6.06
N LYS A 88 -17.67 -5.51 4.76
CA LYS A 88 -17.51 -6.65 3.84
C LYS A 88 -16.31 -7.53 4.23
N LEU A 89 -15.20 -6.93 4.63
CA LEU A 89 -13.98 -7.63 5.05
C LEU A 89 -14.16 -8.39 6.37
N VAL A 90 -14.94 -7.86 7.32
CA VAL A 90 -15.22 -8.53 8.59
C VAL A 90 -16.17 -9.73 8.43
N LYS A 91 -16.98 -9.77 7.37
CA LYS A 91 -17.86 -10.90 7.09
C LYS A 91 -17.05 -12.08 6.53
N PRO A 92 -17.04 -13.25 7.18
CA PRO A 92 -16.38 -14.43 6.64
C PRO A 92 -17.22 -14.98 5.48
N GLY A 93 -16.86 -14.61 4.25
CA GLY A 93 -17.57 -15.06 3.04
C GLY A 93 -16.71 -14.97 1.79
N GLY A 94 -16.23 -16.13 1.32
CA GLY A 94 -15.79 -16.38 -0.06
C GLY A 94 -14.45 -15.77 -0.46
N HIS A 95 -13.35 -16.22 0.14
CA HIS A 95 -12.05 -16.10 -0.52
C HIS A 95 -12.00 -17.15 -1.63
N GLU A 96 -12.18 -16.73 -2.87
CA GLU A 96 -11.76 -17.55 -4.01
C GLU A 96 -10.23 -17.64 -3.93
N GLU A 97 -9.73 -18.86 -3.69
CA GLU A 97 -8.31 -19.19 -3.67
C GLU A 97 -7.72 -19.04 -5.09
N GLY A 98 -7.43 -17.79 -5.47
CA GLY A 98 -6.65 -17.48 -6.65
C GLY A 98 -5.23 -17.98 -6.46
N GLN A 99 -4.83 -18.95 -7.28
CA GLN A 99 -3.50 -19.56 -7.27
C GLN A 99 -2.39 -18.49 -7.22
N VAL A 100 -1.66 -18.44 -6.11
CA VAL A 100 -0.50 -17.57 -5.92
C VAL A 100 0.57 -17.96 -6.94
N ARG A 101 0.68 -17.19 -8.02
CA ARG A 101 1.78 -17.33 -8.98
C ARG A 101 3.09 -16.94 -8.28
N HIS A 102 3.95 -17.93 -8.07
CA HIS A 102 5.28 -17.72 -7.55
C HIS A 102 6.15 -17.08 -8.63
N GLY A 103 6.59 -15.85 -8.38
CA GLY A 103 7.49 -15.16 -9.29
C GLY A 103 8.85 -15.85 -9.35
N THR A 104 9.29 -16.22 -10.55
CA THR A 104 10.62 -16.83 -10.76
C THR A 104 11.68 -15.77 -11.10
N SER A 105 11.30 -14.49 -11.18
CA SER A 105 12.18 -13.39 -11.57
C SER A 105 11.94 -12.11 -10.76
N LEU A 106 12.95 -11.25 -10.67
CA LEU A 106 12.91 -10.00 -9.90
C LEU A 106 11.80 -9.05 -10.38
N ARG A 107 11.56 -9.00 -11.70
CA ARG A 107 10.47 -8.22 -12.31
C ARG A 107 9.10 -8.74 -11.88
N GLU A 108 8.95 -10.06 -11.79
CA GLU A 108 7.70 -10.69 -11.39
C GLU A 108 7.41 -10.50 -9.90
N ALA A 109 8.45 -10.55 -9.05
CA ALA A 109 8.33 -10.19 -7.64
C ALA A 109 7.88 -8.73 -7.46
N ILE A 110 8.50 -7.78 -8.18
CA ILE A 110 8.08 -6.36 -8.15
C ILE A 110 6.63 -6.21 -8.65
N TRP A 111 6.26 -6.92 -9.71
CA TRP A 111 4.90 -6.88 -10.24
C TRP A 111 3.86 -7.39 -9.23
N ILE A 112 4.14 -8.52 -8.55
CA ILE A 112 3.27 -9.07 -7.50
C ILE A 112 3.08 -8.05 -6.38
N ILE A 113 4.15 -7.37 -5.95
CA ILE A 113 4.10 -6.35 -4.91
C ILE A 113 3.24 -5.16 -5.33
N VAL A 114 3.42 -4.65 -6.54
CA VAL A 114 2.66 -3.51 -7.06
C VAL A 114 1.17 -3.86 -7.19
N VAL A 115 0.84 -5.02 -7.75
CA VAL A 115 -0.55 -5.45 -7.88
C VAL A 115 -1.20 -5.61 -6.51
N ALA A 116 -0.50 -6.23 -5.56
CA ALA A 116 -1.02 -6.40 -4.21
C ALA A 116 -1.22 -5.07 -3.46
N ASP A 117 -0.40 -4.03 -3.71
CA ASP A 117 -0.58 -2.72 -3.06
C ASP A 117 -1.67 -1.86 -3.75
N VAL A 118 -2.02 -2.16 -5.02
CA VAL A 118 -3.17 -1.55 -5.72
C VAL A 118 -4.51 -2.17 -5.31
N THR A 119 -4.52 -3.42 -4.85
CA THR A 119 -5.75 -4.22 -4.63
C THR A 119 -6.14 -4.21 -3.16
#